data_AF-A0A9D8Z9A9-F1
#
_entry.id   AF-A0A9D8Z9A9-F1
#
_cell.length_a   1.000
_cell.length_b   1.000
_cell.length_c   1.000
_cell.angle_alpha   90.00
_cell.angle_beta   90.00
_cell.angle_gamma   90.00
#
_symmetry.space_group_name_H-M   'P 1'
#
loop_
_entity.id
_entity.type
_entity.pdbx_description
1 polymer ?
#
loop_
_entity_poly.entity_id
_entity_poly.type
_entity_poly.pdbx_seq_one_letter_code
_entity_poly.pdbx_strand_id
1 'polypeptide(L)'
;MRTFKITVALVLAAFCIGVTGAIYLQSEGAAISVGALIFLVIVSFLYDHRRSIFTSDPARSHLKDDKTATAVAQGAAFTRFAEGEVRGAPNYKGT
;
A
#
# COMPACT_ATOMS: atom_id res chain seq x y z
N MET A 1 -5.17 10.47 -3.35
CA MET A 1 -5.44 10.27 -1.91
C MET A 1 -4.18 10.17 -1.03
N ARG A 2 -3.02 9.76 -1.55
CA ARG A 2 -1.76 9.69 -0.77
C ARG A 2 -1.25 11.06 -0.30
N THR A 3 -1.21 12.04 -1.20
CA THR A 3 -0.84 13.43 -0.88
C THR A 3 -1.74 14.04 0.20
N PHE A 4 -3.06 13.85 0.10
CA PHE A 4 -4.01 14.28 1.13
C PHE A 4 -3.69 13.68 2.52
N LYS A 5 -3.43 12.38 2.60
CA LYS A 5 -3.06 11.71 3.87
C LYS A 5 -1.75 12.25 4.46
N ILE A 6 -0.77 12.54 3.61
CA ILE A 6 0.51 13.14 4.04
C ILE A 6 0.31 14.56 4.56
N THR A 7 -0.46 15.38 3.84
CA THR A 7 -0.77 16.75 4.26
C THR A 7 -1.51 16.78 5.60
N VAL A 8 -2.51 15.92 5.79
CA VAL A 8 -3.23 15.79 7.06
C VAL A 8 -2.30 15.35 8.19
N ALA A 9 -1.41 14.38 7.94
CA ALA A 9 -0.44 13.92 8.93
C ALA A 9 0.53 15.04 9.34
N LEU A 10 0.97 15.88 8.39
CA LEU A 10 1.88 16.99 8.65
C LEU A 10 1.21 18.10 9.47
N VAL A 11 -0.03 18.46 9.13
CA VAL A 11 -0.83 19.42 9.90
C VAL A 11 -1.08 18.92 11.32
N LEU A 12 -1.41 17.63 11.48
CA LEU A 12 -1.63 17.02 12.79
C LEU A 12 -0.34 17.02 13.62
N ALA A 13 0.80 16.67 13.02
CA ALA A 13 2.10 16.71 13.69
C ALA A 13 2.48 18.13 14.15
N ALA A 14 2.28 19.14 13.31
CA ALA A 14 2.52 20.54 13.66
C ALA A 14 1.62 21.01 14.81
N PHE A 15 0.34 20.64 14.79
CA PHE A 15 -0.60 20.93 15.87
C PHE A 15 -0.17 20.27 17.19
N CYS A 16 0.23 18.99 17.15
CA CYS A 16 0.75 18.25 18.29
C CYS A 16 1.98 18.91 18.93
N ILE A 17 2.91 19.40 18.11
CA ILE A 17 4.09 20.14 18.58
C ILE A 17 3.66 21.46 19.25
N GLY A 18 2.73 22.20 18.62
CA GLY A 18 2.20 23.44 19.16
C GLY A 18 1.52 23.26 20.52
N VAL A 19 0.67 22.24 20.66
CA VAL A 19 0.01 21.90 21.92
C VAL A 19 1.03 21.52 22.99
N THR A 20 2.02 20.69 22.64
CA THR A 20 3.07 20.28 23.59
C THR A 20 3.89 21.48 24.05
N GLY A 21 4.25 22.40 23.14
CA GLY A 21 4.96 23.64 23.47
C GLY A 21 4.13 24.59 24.35
N ALA A 22 2.83 24.72 24.08
CA ALA A 22 1.93 25.53 24.90
C ALA A 22 1.81 24.98 26.33
N ILE A 23 1.77 23.65 26.49
CA ILE A 23 1.76 22.98 27.80
C ILE A 23 3.11 23.15 28.50
N TYR A 24 4.23 23.11 27.77
CA TYR A 24 5.57 23.30 28.32
C TYR A 24 5.72 24.66 29.01
N LEU A 25 5.11 25.71 28.45
CA LEU A 25 5.10 27.04 29.05
C LEU A 25 4.28 27.11 30.37
N GLN A 26 3.39 26.15 30.62
CA GLN A 26 2.55 26.11 31.83
C GLN A 26 3.08 25.15 32.89
N SER A 27 3.56 23.98 32.47
CA SER A 27 4.09 22.95 33.37
C SER A 27 5.02 22.00 32.62
N GLU A 28 6.31 22.05 32.97
CA GLU A 28 7.35 21.23 32.33
C GLU A 28 7.07 19.72 32.49
N GLY A 29 6.64 19.29 33.68
CA GLY A 29 6.32 17.88 33.94
C GLY A 29 5.11 17.37 33.17
N ALA A 30 4.06 18.19 33.02
CA ALA A 30 2.87 17.83 32.24
C ALA A 30 3.18 17.79 30.73
N ALA A 31 4.09 18.64 30.26
CA ALA A 31 4.48 18.67 28.86
C ALA A 31 5.22 17.40 28.44
N ILE A 32 6.07 16.85 29.32
CA ILE A 32 6.79 15.60 29.06
C ILE A 32 5.80 14.44 28.93
N SER A 33 4.84 14.31 29.85
CA SER A 33 3.87 13.20 29.82
C SER A 33 2.92 13.30 28.62
N VAL A 34 2.38 14.49 28.34
CA VAL A 34 1.47 14.73 27.21
C VAL A 34 2.23 14.58 25.88
N GLY A 35 3.45 15.12 25.78
CA GLY A 35 4.30 14.98 24.60
C GLY A 35 4.65 13.52 24.29
N ALA A 36 4.97 12.72 25.32
CA ALA A 36 5.26 11.30 25.14
C ALA A 36 4.01 10.50 24.67
N LEU A 37 2.84 10.79 25.23
CA LEU A 37 1.58 10.18 24.80
C LEU A 37 1.25 10.52 23.35
N ILE A 38 1.38 11.80 22.99
CA ILE A 38 1.16 12.27 21.62
C ILE A 38 2.13 11.61 20.65
N PHE A 39 3.40 11.49 21.02
CA PHE A 39 4.41 10.82 20.20
C PHE A 39 4.04 9.36 19.93
N LEU A 40 3.60 8.62 20.94
CA LEU A 40 3.15 7.23 20.79
C LEU A 40 1.94 7.12 19.84
N VAL A 41 0.99 8.05 19.93
CA VAL A 41 -0.16 8.09 19.02
C VAL A 41 0.29 8.31 17.57
N ILE A 42 1.23 9.25 17.34
CA ILE A 42 1.77 9.53 16.01
C ILE A 42 2.50 8.30 15.44
N VAL A 43 3.32 7.64 16.25
CA VAL A 43 4.04 6.43 15.84
C VAL A 43 3.07 5.29 15.52
N SER A 44 2.05 5.09 16.33
CA SER A 44 1.01 4.08 16.09
C SER A 44 0.26 4.35 14.79
N PHE A 45 -0.15 5.59 14.55
CA PHE A 45 -0.82 6.00 13.32
C PHE A 45 0.07 5.79 12.08
N LEU A 46 1.34 6.19 12.15
CA LEU A 46 2.32 5.99 11.09
C LEU A 46 2.55 4.51 10.82
N TYR A 47 2.63 3.68 11.86
CA TYR A 47 2.82 2.24 11.72
C TYR A 47 1.63 1.58 11.01
N ASP A 48 0.41 1.94 11.39
CA ASP A 48 -0.81 1.39 10.80
C ASP A 48 -0.97 1.83 9.33
N HIS A 49 -0.68 3.10 9.05
CA HIS A 49 -0.82 3.67 7.71
C HIS A 49 0.45 3.58 6.86
N ARG A 50 1.49 2.86 7.32
CA ARG A 50 2.82 2.83 6.69
C ARG A 50 2.79 2.44 5.21
N ARG A 51 1.99 1.45 4.85
CA ARG A 51 1.86 0.97 3.45
C ARG A 51 1.18 2.01 2.56
N SER A 52 0.22 2.78 3.10
CA SER A 52 -0.47 3.82 2.32
C SER A 52 0.37 5.09 2.14
N ILE A 53 1.30 5.37 3.07
CA ILE A 53 2.09 6.61 3.11
C ILE A 53 3.47 6.41 2.47
N PHE A 54 4.18 5.33 2.82
CA PHE A 54 5.57 5.09 2.43
C PHE A 54 5.75 4.13 1.25
N THR A 55 4.75 3.29 0.93
CA THR A 55 4.80 2.49 -0.30
C THR A 55 4.44 3.40 -1.49
N SER A 56 5.45 3.74 -2.28
CA SER A 56 5.30 4.04 -3.69
C SER A 56 5.16 2.69 -4.36
N ASP A 57 4.03 2.38 -4.96
CA ASP A 57 3.72 1.03 -5.44
C ASP A 57 4.03 0.92 -6.95
N PRO A 58 5.25 0.52 -7.37
CA PRO A 58 5.48 -0.02 -8.71
C PRO A 58 5.08 -1.52 -8.78
N ALA A 59 4.74 -2.16 -7.66
CA ALA A 59 4.40 -3.59 -7.64
C ALA A 59 2.98 -3.85 -8.18
N ARG A 60 2.07 -2.88 -8.06
CA ARG A 60 0.70 -3.01 -8.58
C ARG A 60 0.62 -2.99 -10.12
N SER A 61 1.55 -2.36 -10.83
CA SER A 61 1.61 -2.45 -12.30
C SER A 61 2.13 -3.81 -12.74
N HIS A 62 3.19 -4.32 -12.10
CA HIS A 62 3.73 -5.65 -12.38
C HIS A 62 2.70 -6.77 -12.11
N LEU A 63 1.95 -6.70 -11.02
CA LEU A 63 0.88 -7.67 -10.73
C LEU A 63 -0.27 -7.63 -11.75
N LYS A 64 -0.50 -6.48 -12.40
CA LYS A 64 -1.53 -6.35 -13.44
C LYS A 64 -1.01 -6.89 -14.77
N ASP A 65 0.25 -6.61 -15.11
CA ASP A 65 0.92 -7.15 -16.29
C ASP A 65 1.09 -8.66 -16.19
N ASP A 66 1.50 -9.19 -15.03
CA ASP A 66 1.62 -10.65 -14.81
C ASP A 66 0.27 -11.35 -14.92
N LYS A 67 -0.81 -10.76 -14.40
CA LYS A 67 -2.17 -11.31 -14.54
C LYS A 67 -2.67 -11.27 -15.98
N THR A 68 -2.30 -10.23 -16.72
CA THR A 68 -2.69 -10.09 -18.13
C THR A 68 -1.89 -11.06 -18.99
N ALA A 69 -0.59 -11.18 -18.76
CA ALA A 69 0.29 -12.13 -19.44
C ALA A 69 -0.10 -13.58 -19.16
N THR A 70 -0.44 -13.92 -17.91
CA THR A 70 -0.94 -15.27 -17.57
C THR A 70 -2.31 -15.56 -18.17
N ALA A 71 -3.24 -14.60 -18.19
CA ALA A 71 -4.53 -14.76 -18.85
C ALA A 71 -4.39 -14.96 -20.37
N VAL A 72 -3.49 -14.21 -21.02
CA VAL A 72 -3.19 -14.35 -22.46
C VAL A 72 -2.53 -15.70 -22.75
N ALA A 73 -1.57 -16.13 -21.91
CA ALA A 73 -0.91 -17.41 -22.04
C ALA A 73 -1.89 -18.59 -21.86
N GLN A 74 -2.81 -18.49 -20.91
CA GLN A 74 -3.86 -19.48 -20.70
C GLN A 74 -4.84 -19.52 -21.89
N GLY A 75 -5.28 -18.36 -22.37
CA GLY A 75 -6.15 -18.26 -23.55
C GLY A 75 -5.50 -18.90 -24.79
N ALA A 76 -4.23 -18.57 -25.06
CA ALA A 76 -3.48 -19.15 -26.16
C ALA A 76 -3.33 -20.69 -26.03
N ALA A 77 -3.08 -21.19 -24.81
CA ALA A 77 -3.01 -22.63 -24.55
C ALA A 77 -4.36 -23.33 -24.80
N PHE A 78 -5.47 -22.73 -24.38
CA PHE A 78 -6.81 -23.26 -24.64
C PHE A 78 -7.16 -23.25 -26.13
N THR A 79 -6.78 -22.21 -26.88
CA THR A 79 -6.99 -22.15 -28.33
C THR A 79 -6.23 -23.27 -29.04
N ARG A 80 -4.94 -23.46 -28.74
CA ARG A 80 -4.14 -24.57 -29.31
C ARG A 80 -4.68 -25.95 -28.95
N PHE A 81 -5.23 -26.09 -27.75
CA PHE A 81 -5.91 -27.31 -27.32
C PHE A 81 -7.22 -27.53 -28.12
N ALA A 82 -8.01 -26.49 -28.37
CA ALA A 82 -9.24 -26.58 -29.16
C ALA A 82 -8.97 -26.87 -30.64
N GLU A 83 -7.90 -26.32 -31.20
CA GLU A 83 -7.47 -26.52 -32.60
C GLU A 83 -6.86 -27.91 -32.84
N GLY A 84 -6.58 -28.66 -31.78
CA GLY A 84 -6.06 -30.02 -31.88
C GLY A 84 -4.56 -30.09 -32.15
N GLU A 85 -3.81 -29.00 -31.92
CA GLU A 85 -2.35 -28.98 -32.06
C GLU A 85 -1.64 -29.71 -30.91
N VAL A 86 -2.32 -29.90 -29.77
CA VAL A 86 -1.75 -30.48 -28.55
C VAL A 86 -2.17 -31.94 -28.40
N ARG A 87 -1.19 -32.84 -28.22
CA ARG A 87 -1.45 -34.26 -27.91
C ARG A 87 -2.38 -34.39 -26.71
N GLY A 88 -3.54 -35.03 -26.90
CA GLY A 88 -4.59 -35.20 -25.89
C GLY A 88 -5.81 -34.30 -26.08
N ALA A 89 -5.82 -33.42 -27.08
CA ALA A 89 -6.99 -32.64 -27.48
C ALA A 89 -8.09 -33.52 -28.15
N PRO A 90 -9.39 -33.19 -27.94
CA PRO A 90 -10.50 -33.96 -28.51
C PRO A 90 -10.52 -33.98 -30.06
N ASN A 91 -9.89 -32.99 -30.71
CA ASN A 91 -9.79 -32.89 -32.17
C ASN A 91 -8.33 -32.98 -32.67
N TYR A 92 -7.46 -33.73 -31.98
CA TYR A 92 -6.03 -33.78 -32.30
C TYR A 92 -5.77 -34.07 -33.78
N LYS A 93 -5.22 -33.09 -34.50
CA LYS A 93 -4.78 -33.21 -35.89
C LYS A 93 -3.29 -33.46 -35.87
N GLY A 94 -2.90 -34.70 -35.63
CA GLY A 94 -1.52 -35.12 -35.80
C GLY A 94 -1.12 -34.97 -37.25
N THR A 95 -0.30 -33.96 -37.55
CA THR A 95 0.68 -34.07 -38.64
C THR A 95 1.76 -35.04 -38.23
#